data_AF-A0A835ECR8-F1
#
_entry.id   AF-A0A835ECR8-F1
#
_cell.length_a   1.000
_cell.length_b   1.000
_cell.length_c   1.000
_cell.angle_alpha   90.00
_cell.angle_beta   90.00
_cell.angle_gamma   90.00
#
_symmetry.space_group_name_H-M   'P 1'
#
loop_
_entity.id
_entity.type
_entity.pdbx_description
1 polymer ?
#
loop_
_entity_poly.entity_id
_entity_poly.type
_entity_poly.pdbx_seq_one_letter_code
_entity_poly.pdbx_strand_id
1 'polypeptide(L)'
;MNSLAFTRCCPSPLTPASTSAPSTTGAPSARIKIRRSRRAAHRIAAKEPSRIVAMAAAAPARFLSLCSSVKEVLPSPLTSASEPPPIFDGTTRLYVAYHCPYAQRAWIARNYKGLQDKVKIVAIDLADRPAWYKEKVYPENKVPSLEHNNQVKGESLDLVKYLDSNFEGPSLLPDDPAKKQFAEELLDYTDAFNKAIYSSIVSKEDVSEETVAALDKIEEALGKFNDGPFFLGQFSLVDIAYVPFIERFQIFLSGIKNYDITKGRPNLQKFIEEVNKIDAYTQTKQDPQFLLAHTKKRLGVRYLPIFCTGLLHPPFFYSFDRHSKFQIA
;
A
#
# COMPACT_ATOMS: atom_id res chain seq x y z
N MET A 1 -10.70 7.75 30.55
CA MET A 1 -9.56 8.67 30.40
C MET A 1 -8.33 7.84 30.11
N ASN A 2 -7.89 7.78 28.86
CA ASN A 2 -6.55 7.31 28.48
C ASN A 2 -6.22 7.99 27.15
N SER A 3 -5.29 8.93 27.24
CA SER A 3 -4.86 9.84 26.18
C SER A 3 -3.95 9.11 25.21
N LEU A 4 -4.28 9.14 23.91
CA LEU A 4 -3.38 8.71 22.84
C LEU A 4 -2.36 9.82 22.61
N ALA A 5 -1.21 9.72 23.29
CA ALA A 5 -0.06 10.56 23.01
C ALA A 5 0.65 10.05 21.75
N PHE A 6 0.49 10.77 20.64
CA PHE A 6 1.43 10.73 19.53
C PHE A 6 2.66 11.53 19.96
N THR A 7 3.76 10.83 20.27
CA THR A 7 5.04 11.45 20.60
C THR A 7 5.62 12.06 19.33
N ARG A 8 5.82 13.39 19.37
CA ARG A 8 6.52 14.20 18.37
C ARG A 8 8.00 13.82 18.35
N CYS A 9 8.54 13.44 17.20
CA CYS A 9 9.98 13.56 16.94
C CYS A 9 10.28 15.01 16.56
N CYS A 10 11.07 15.69 17.38
CA CYS A 10 11.69 16.96 17.05
C CYS A 10 12.87 16.74 16.08
N PRO A 11 13.09 17.59 15.07
CA PRO A 11 14.34 17.60 14.32
C PRO A 11 15.40 18.40 15.09
N SER A 12 16.61 17.85 15.22
CA SER A 12 17.78 18.59 15.70
C SER A 12 18.30 19.56 14.61
N PRO A 13 18.94 20.68 15.00
CA PRO A 13 19.18 21.81 14.11
C PRO A 13 20.42 21.61 13.24
N LEU A 14 20.30 21.94 11.96
CA LEU A 14 21.43 22.17 11.06
C LEU A 14 22.06 23.53 11.39
N THR A 15 23.36 23.53 11.73
CA THR A 15 24.19 24.73 11.79
C THR A 15 24.89 24.99 10.44
N PRO A 16 25.23 26.26 10.13
CA PRO A 16 25.24 26.75 8.76
C PRO A 16 26.62 26.76 8.09
N ALA A 17 26.57 26.91 6.78
CA ALA A 17 27.67 27.12 5.84
C ALA A 17 28.63 28.24 6.27
N SER A 18 29.93 28.00 6.09
CA SER A 18 30.96 29.02 6.12
C SER A 18 31.32 29.44 4.69
N THR A 19 31.22 30.74 4.48
CA THR A 19 31.55 31.49 3.27
C THR A 19 33.06 31.72 3.22
N SER A 20 33.69 31.45 2.08
CA SER A 20 34.90 32.19 1.69
C SER A 20 34.94 32.37 0.16
N ALA A 21 35.07 33.63 -0.24
CA ALA A 21 35.12 34.11 -1.62
C ALA A 21 36.58 34.10 -2.15
N PRO A 22 36.80 34.33 -3.47
CA PRO A 22 37.93 33.79 -4.20
C PRO A 22 39.16 34.71 -4.25
N SER A 23 40.34 34.11 -4.44
CA SER A 23 41.55 34.82 -4.88
C SER A 23 41.75 34.63 -6.39
N THR A 24 41.94 35.76 -7.06
CA THR A 24 42.29 35.91 -8.47
C THR A 24 43.78 35.61 -8.69
N THR A 25 44.15 35.06 -9.85
CA THR A 25 45.37 35.41 -10.60
C THR A 25 45.50 34.60 -11.90
N GLY A 26 45.76 35.31 -13.01
CA GLY A 26 46.74 34.89 -14.03
C GLY A 26 46.28 33.98 -15.18
N ALA A 27 45.96 34.59 -16.33
CA ALA A 27 46.05 33.96 -17.67
C ALA A 27 47.54 33.72 -18.06
N PRO A 28 47.90 32.92 -19.10
CA PRO A 28 47.53 33.22 -20.51
C PRO A 28 47.26 32.04 -21.47
N SER A 29 46.37 32.32 -22.42
CA SER A 29 46.42 32.07 -23.88
C SER A 29 47.20 30.87 -24.47
N ALA A 30 46.48 30.03 -25.22
CA ALA A 30 46.98 29.49 -26.49
C ALA A 30 45.83 29.17 -27.48
N ARG A 31 45.79 29.94 -28.58
CA ARG A 31 45.04 29.68 -29.82
C ARG A 31 45.59 28.43 -30.54
N ILE A 32 44.72 27.52 -30.98
CA ILE A 32 45.02 26.66 -32.15
C ILE A 32 43.84 26.63 -33.13
N LYS A 33 44.22 26.81 -34.40
CA LYS A 33 43.41 27.15 -35.57
C LYS A 33 42.65 25.95 -36.15
N ILE A 34 41.43 26.25 -36.59
CA ILE A 34 40.63 25.46 -37.53
C ILE A 34 41.41 25.31 -38.85
N ARG A 35 41.48 24.08 -39.38
CA ARG A 35 41.93 23.82 -40.76
C ARG A 35 40.83 23.09 -41.53
N ARG A 36 40.24 23.79 -42.48
CA ARG A 36 39.42 23.24 -43.57
C ARG A 36 40.32 22.46 -44.53
N SER A 37 39.84 21.32 -45.04
CA SER A 37 40.39 20.64 -46.21
C SER A 37 39.25 20.28 -47.17
N ARG A 38 39.53 20.48 -48.47
CA ARG A 38 38.61 20.52 -49.61
C ARG A 38 38.40 19.14 -50.25
N ARG A 39 37.26 19.06 -50.96
CA ARG A 39 36.83 18.07 -51.97
C ARG A 39 37.94 17.55 -52.89
N ALA A 40 37.82 16.29 -53.28
CA ALA A 40 38.16 15.78 -54.61
C ALA A 40 37.10 14.76 -55.06
N ALA A 41 36.85 14.72 -56.37
CA ALA A 41 35.66 14.18 -57.01
C ALA A 41 35.85 12.79 -57.66
N HIS A 42 34.71 12.11 -57.82
CA HIS A 42 34.29 11.13 -58.84
C HIS A 42 35.18 9.95 -59.24
N ARG A 43 34.61 8.75 -59.09
CA ARG A 43 34.45 7.77 -60.20
C ARG A 43 33.15 6.98 -60.03
N ILE A 44 32.42 6.85 -61.13
CA ILE A 44 31.16 6.11 -61.30
C ILE A 44 31.51 4.68 -61.72
N ALA A 45 30.93 3.67 -61.06
CA ALA A 45 30.79 2.32 -61.60
C ALA A 45 29.51 1.69 -61.02
N ALA A 46 28.78 0.97 -61.87
CA ALA A 46 27.38 0.63 -61.72
C ALA A 46 27.11 -0.66 -60.92
N LYS A 47 26.04 -0.60 -60.10
CA LYS A 47 24.91 -1.53 -59.94
C LYS A 47 25.16 -3.02 -59.61
N GLU A 48 24.72 -3.44 -58.43
CA GLU A 48 23.67 -4.46 -58.20
C GLU A 48 23.19 -4.46 -56.72
N PRO A 49 21.94 -4.90 -56.42
CA PRO A 49 21.24 -4.57 -55.19
C PRO A 49 21.30 -5.70 -54.15
N SER A 50 21.80 -5.44 -52.95
CA SER A 50 21.78 -6.39 -51.83
C SER A 50 20.97 -5.84 -50.64
N ARG A 51 19.74 -6.35 -50.57
CA ARG A 51 18.91 -6.61 -49.38
C ARG A 51 18.83 -5.50 -48.32
N ILE A 52 17.71 -4.78 -48.36
CA ILE A 52 17.13 -4.10 -47.20
C ILE A 52 16.84 -5.17 -46.14
N VAL A 53 17.62 -5.17 -45.05
CA VAL A 53 17.25 -5.86 -43.82
C VAL A 53 16.30 -4.92 -43.08
N ALA A 54 15.00 -5.21 -43.18
CA ALA A 54 14.00 -4.60 -42.32
C ALA A 54 14.31 -5.02 -40.87
N MET A 55 14.75 -4.09 -40.03
CA MET A 55 14.74 -4.28 -38.59
C MET A 55 13.28 -4.24 -38.14
N ALA A 56 12.65 -5.40 -38.06
CA ALA A 56 11.42 -5.59 -37.33
C ALA A 56 11.73 -5.35 -35.85
N ALA A 57 11.23 -4.23 -35.32
CA ALA A 57 11.18 -3.98 -33.88
C ALA A 57 10.35 -5.08 -33.23
N ALA A 58 11.02 -6.03 -32.58
CA ALA A 58 10.37 -7.04 -31.77
C ALA A 58 9.76 -6.34 -30.54
N ALA A 59 8.44 -6.28 -30.50
CA ALA A 59 7.70 -5.92 -29.29
C ALA A 59 8.10 -6.87 -28.14
N PRO A 60 8.20 -6.40 -26.89
CA PRO A 60 8.56 -7.26 -25.78
C PRO A 60 7.46 -8.31 -25.60
N ALA A 61 7.84 -9.58 -25.71
CA ALA A 61 6.96 -10.70 -25.46
C ALA A 61 6.39 -10.57 -24.05
N ARG A 62 5.05 -10.53 -23.95
CA ARG A 62 4.33 -10.68 -22.69
C ARG A 62 4.71 -12.03 -22.09
N PHE A 63 5.57 -12.00 -21.07
CA PHE A 63 5.74 -13.12 -20.15
C PHE A 63 4.46 -13.22 -19.32
N LEU A 64 3.42 -13.84 -19.88
CA LEU A 64 2.35 -14.42 -19.08
C LEU A 64 2.92 -15.71 -18.51
N SER A 65 3.55 -15.61 -17.33
CA SER A 65 3.83 -16.77 -16.50
C SER A 65 2.49 -17.38 -16.11
N LEU A 66 2.07 -18.44 -16.83
CA LEU A 66 1.04 -19.36 -16.36
C LEU A 66 1.64 -20.20 -15.24
N CYS A 67 1.88 -19.60 -14.06
CA CYS A 67 1.87 -20.37 -12.84
C CYS A 67 0.41 -20.66 -12.53
N SER A 68 0.00 -21.92 -12.66
CA SER A 68 -1.21 -22.42 -12.02
C SER A 68 -1.22 -21.92 -10.57
N SER A 69 -2.21 -21.09 -10.21
CA SER A 69 -2.29 -20.44 -8.91
C SER A 69 -2.69 -21.46 -7.84
N VAL A 70 -1.77 -22.36 -7.47
CA VAL A 70 -1.98 -23.25 -6.33
C VAL A 70 -2.05 -22.37 -5.10
N LYS A 71 -3.23 -22.35 -4.46
CA LYS A 71 -3.43 -21.60 -3.22
C LYS A 71 -2.55 -22.22 -2.13
N GLU A 72 -1.62 -21.43 -1.61
CA GLU A 72 -0.75 -21.86 -0.52
C GLU A 72 -1.58 -22.24 0.71
N VAL A 73 -1.27 -23.39 1.31
CA VAL A 73 -1.84 -23.78 2.61
C VAL A 73 -1.10 -23.00 3.69
N LEU A 74 -1.76 -22.01 4.26
CA LEU A 74 -1.18 -21.11 5.24
C LEU A 74 -1.14 -21.75 6.64
N PRO A 75 -0.06 -21.55 7.43
CA PRO A 75 0.03 -22.08 8.77
C PRO A 75 -0.96 -21.40 9.72
N SER A 76 -1.40 -22.11 10.75
CA SER A 76 -2.21 -21.52 11.83
C SER A 76 -1.41 -20.45 12.59
N PRO A 77 -2.03 -19.35 13.05
CA PRO A 77 -1.37 -18.36 13.89
C PRO A 77 -0.84 -18.98 15.20
N LEU A 78 0.41 -18.67 15.53
CA LEU A 78 1.05 -19.05 16.79
C LEU A 78 0.56 -18.16 17.92
N THR A 79 0.30 -18.76 19.07
CA THR A 79 -0.23 -18.12 20.27
C THR A 79 0.77 -18.14 21.44
N SER A 80 0.38 -17.64 22.61
CA SER A 80 1.19 -17.71 23.83
C SER A 80 1.58 -19.13 24.26
N ALA A 81 0.80 -20.13 23.86
CA ALA A 81 1.07 -21.54 24.14
C ALA A 81 1.98 -22.22 23.10
N SER A 82 2.35 -21.51 22.02
CA SER A 82 3.16 -22.07 20.94
C SER A 82 4.66 -21.94 21.22
N GLU A 83 5.41 -23.01 20.97
CA GLU A 83 6.87 -22.98 20.98
C GLU A 83 7.43 -22.10 19.83
N PRO A 84 8.60 -21.46 20.01
CA PRO A 84 9.23 -20.70 18.93
C PRO A 84 9.62 -21.62 17.78
N PRO A 85 9.54 -21.15 16.52
CA PRO A 85 10.26 -21.81 15.44
C PRO A 85 11.78 -21.74 15.71
N PRO A 86 12.59 -22.58 15.05
CA PRO A 86 14.04 -22.37 15.03
C PRO A 86 14.35 -20.93 14.59
N ILE A 87 15.31 -20.28 15.26
CA ILE A 87 15.72 -18.89 14.98
C ILE A 87 17.16 -18.92 14.49
N PHE A 88 17.42 -18.23 13.38
CA PHE A 88 18.71 -18.16 12.68
C PHE A 88 19.27 -19.53 12.28
N ASP A 89 18.38 -20.43 11.86
CA ASP A 89 18.71 -21.76 11.31
C ASP A 89 19.00 -21.74 9.79
N GLY A 90 19.03 -20.54 9.19
CA GLY A 90 19.19 -20.34 7.75
C GLY A 90 17.87 -20.27 6.96
N THR A 91 16.73 -20.58 7.58
CA THR A 91 15.41 -20.40 6.94
C THR A 91 15.01 -18.93 6.97
N THR A 92 14.56 -18.38 5.84
CA THR A 92 14.00 -17.03 5.80
C THR A 92 12.55 -17.03 6.26
N ARG A 93 12.19 -16.20 7.25
CA ARG A 93 10.84 -16.16 7.82
C ARG A 93 10.26 -14.75 7.79
N LEU A 94 9.05 -14.62 7.26
CA LEU A 94 8.25 -13.41 7.37
C LEU A 94 7.20 -13.60 8.46
N TYR A 95 7.39 -12.91 9.58
CA TYR A 95 6.45 -12.90 10.70
C TYR A 95 5.31 -11.93 10.40
N VAL A 96 4.08 -12.43 10.42
CA VAL A 96 2.89 -11.67 10.04
C VAL A 96 1.76 -11.88 11.05
N ALA A 97 0.77 -10.99 11.00
CA ALA A 97 -0.57 -11.33 11.44
C ALA A 97 -1.49 -11.16 10.25
N TYR A 98 -2.30 -12.18 9.93
CA TYR A 98 -3.08 -12.20 8.67
C TYR A 98 -4.01 -11.01 8.48
N HIS A 99 -4.50 -10.42 9.58
CA HIS A 99 -5.38 -9.26 9.54
C HIS A 99 -4.64 -7.91 9.49
N CYS A 100 -3.32 -7.88 9.66
CA CYS A 100 -2.53 -6.65 9.73
C CYS A 100 -2.25 -6.09 8.32
N PRO A 101 -2.71 -4.86 7.98
CA PRO A 101 -2.48 -4.28 6.65
C PRO A 101 -1.00 -4.01 6.37
N TYR A 102 -0.22 -3.64 7.39
CA TYR A 102 1.23 -3.45 7.26
C TYR A 102 1.93 -4.76 6.91
N ALA A 103 1.54 -5.87 7.52
CA ALA A 103 2.12 -7.17 7.22
C ALA A 103 1.69 -7.70 5.84
N GLN A 104 0.46 -7.37 5.43
CA GLN A 104 -0.06 -7.70 4.11
C GLN A 104 0.80 -7.08 2.99
N ARG A 105 1.39 -5.88 3.17
CA ARG A 105 2.32 -5.28 2.19
C ARG A 105 3.48 -6.24 1.84
N ALA A 106 4.22 -6.69 2.86
CA ALA A 106 5.35 -7.60 2.67
C ALA A 106 4.91 -8.98 2.16
N TRP A 107 3.72 -9.45 2.56
CA TRP A 107 3.15 -10.70 2.07
C TRP A 107 2.76 -10.65 0.60
N ILE A 108 2.15 -9.56 0.13
CA ILE A 108 1.86 -9.35 -1.30
C ILE A 108 3.17 -9.32 -2.09
N ALA A 109 4.18 -8.58 -1.62
CA ALA A 109 5.49 -8.52 -2.28
C ALA A 109 6.14 -9.91 -2.39
N ARG A 110 6.14 -10.70 -1.30
CA ARG A 110 6.57 -12.10 -1.29
C ARG A 110 5.87 -12.92 -2.37
N ASN A 111 4.54 -12.86 -2.42
CA ASN A 111 3.75 -13.67 -3.35
C ASN A 111 3.96 -13.22 -4.81
N TYR A 112 4.02 -11.91 -5.05
CA TYR A 112 4.18 -11.34 -6.39
C TYR A 112 5.55 -11.67 -6.98
N LYS A 113 6.59 -11.70 -6.13
CA LYS A 113 7.94 -12.10 -6.52
C LYS A 113 8.12 -13.62 -6.64
N GLY A 114 7.09 -14.44 -6.36
CA GLY A 114 7.18 -15.90 -6.41
C GLY A 114 8.04 -16.50 -5.30
N LEU A 115 8.10 -15.85 -4.13
CA LEU A 115 9.01 -16.22 -3.04
C LEU A 115 8.37 -17.15 -2.00
N GLN A 116 7.27 -17.83 -2.32
CA GLN A 116 6.53 -18.65 -1.37
C GLN A 116 7.37 -19.78 -0.76
N ASP A 117 8.23 -20.39 -1.59
CA ASP A 117 9.11 -21.47 -1.13
C ASP A 117 10.34 -20.98 -0.38
N LYS A 118 10.81 -19.76 -0.69
CA LYS A 118 12.04 -19.18 -0.14
C LYS A 118 11.80 -18.45 1.19
N VAL A 119 10.66 -17.79 1.32
CA VAL A 119 10.29 -17.00 2.50
C VAL A 119 9.11 -17.70 3.17
N LYS A 120 9.28 -18.27 4.36
CA LYS A 120 8.19 -18.96 5.07
C LYS A 120 7.37 -17.97 5.89
N ILE A 121 6.05 -18.08 5.82
CA ILE A 121 5.16 -17.31 6.68
C ILE A 121 5.18 -17.89 8.09
N VAL A 122 5.35 -17.04 9.09
CA VAL A 122 5.06 -17.35 10.49
C VAL A 122 3.94 -16.43 10.95
N ALA A 123 2.74 -16.96 11.04
CA ALA A 123 1.60 -16.19 11.53
C ALA A 123 1.62 -16.11 13.06
N ILE A 124 1.33 -14.93 13.59
CA ILE A 124 1.27 -14.64 15.02
C ILE A 124 -0.13 -14.11 15.34
N ASP A 125 -0.77 -14.68 16.36
CA ASP A 125 -1.95 -14.05 16.96
C ASP A 125 -1.51 -12.83 17.78
N LEU A 126 -1.96 -11.64 17.38
CA LEU A 126 -1.61 -10.41 18.10
C LEU A 126 -2.41 -10.21 19.39
N ALA A 127 -3.56 -10.88 19.53
CA ALA A 127 -4.38 -10.82 20.74
C ALA A 127 -3.87 -11.78 21.84
N ASP A 128 -3.26 -12.89 21.43
CA ASP A 128 -2.67 -13.90 22.32
C ASP A 128 -1.22 -14.20 21.91
N ARG A 129 -0.36 -13.19 22.00
CA ARG A 129 0.98 -13.23 21.40
C ARG A 129 1.98 -14.07 22.20
N PRO A 130 2.81 -14.90 21.55
CA PRO A 130 3.95 -15.54 22.20
C PRO A 130 4.99 -14.55 22.73
N ALA A 131 5.38 -14.71 23.98
CA ALA A 131 6.42 -13.89 24.63
C ALA A 131 7.78 -13.99 23.91
N TRP A 132 8.11 -15.18 23.38
CA TRP A 132 9.35 -15.42 22.65
C TRP A 132 9.50 -14.54 21.41
N TYR A 133 8.41 -14.05 20.81
CA TYR A 133 8.52 -13.18 19.63
C TYR A 133 9.23 -11.88 19.98
N LYS A 134 8.84 -11.24 21.09
CA LYS A 134 9.53 -10.04 21.59
C LYS A 134 10.93 -10.37 22.09
N GLU A 135 11.04 -11.44 22.88
CA GLU A 135 12.26 -11.73 23.63
C GLU A 135 13.40 -12.29 22.78
N LYS A 136 13.06 -13.03 21.71
CA LYS A 136 14.04 -13.81 20.94
C LYS A 136 14.10 -13.45 19.46
N VAL A 137 13.05 -12.86 18.89
CA VAL A 137 12.97 -12.59 17.44
C VAL A 137 13.03 -11.09 17.14
N TYR A 138 12.07 -10.32 17.62
CA TYR A 138 11.93 -8.91 17.28
C TYR A 138 11.54 -8.06 18.50
N PRO A 139 12.51 -7.39 19.16
CA PRO A 139 12.31 -6.61 20.40
C PRO A 139 11.21 -5.54 20.30
N GLU A 140 11.03 -4.97 19.10
CA GLU A 140 10.05 -3.92 18.82
C GLU A 140 8.61 -4.44 18.90
N ASN A 141 8.45 -5.77 18.94
CA ASN A 141 7.20 -6.45 19.20
C ASN A 141 6.08 -5.93 18.30
N LYS A 142 6.36 -5.84 17.00
CA LYS A 142 5.42 -5.47 15.94
C LYS A 142 5.54 -6.46 14.79
N VAL A 143 4.51 -6.52 13.94
CA VAL A 143 4.54 -7.22 12.66
C VAL A 143 4.25 -6.20 11.54
N PRO A 144 4.81 -6.37 10.34
CA PRO A 144 5.69 -7.47 9.92
C PRO A 144 7.11 -7.36 10.48
N SER A 145 7.79 -8.50 10.55
CA SER A 145 9.26 -8.55 10.60
C SER A 145 9.78 -9.67 9.71
N LEU A 146 10.98 -9.49 9.15
CA LEU A 146 11.63 -10.45 8.26
C LEU A 146 12.94 -10.92 8.89
N GLU A 147 13.03 -12.21 9.18
CA GLU A 147 14.27 -12.91 9.51
C GLU A 147 14.97 -13.34 8.22
N HIS A 148 16.16 -12.81 7.97
CA HIS A 148 17.00 -13.15 6.83
C HIS A 148 18.47 -12.82 7.12
N ASN A 149 19.39 -13.70 6.73
CA ASN A 149 20.85 -13.51 6.90
C ASN A 149 21.25 -13.14 8.34
N ASN A 150 20.77 -13.92 9.32
CA ASN A 150 21.05 -13.75 10.76
C ASN A 150 20.65 -12.37 11.31
N GLN A 151 19.66 -11.74 10.70
CA GLN A 151 19.12 -10.44 11.12
C GLN A 151 17.61 -10.47 11.03
N VAL A 152 16.95 -9.71 11.92
CA VAL A 152 15.52 -9.44 11.84
C VAL A 152 15.31 -7.97 11.52
N LYS A 153 14.54 -7.68 10.47
CA LYS A 153 14.22 -6.33 10.01
C LYS A 153 12.72 -6.07 10.16
N GLY A 154 12.34 -4.85 10.54
CA GLY A 154 10.95 -4.41 10.59
C GLY A 154 10.64 -3.37 9.52
N GLU A 155 9.56 -2.62 9.75
CA GLU A 155 9.04 -1.56 8.89
C GLU A 155 8.54 -2.03 7.52
N SER A 156 7.21 -2.05 7.35
CA SER A 156 6.58 -2.71 6.20
C SER A 156 7.04 -2.21 4.82
N LEU A 157 7.31 -0.92 4.66
CA LEU A 157 7.77 -0.35 3.38
C LEU A 157 9.23 -0.72 3.11
N ASP A 158 10.06 -0.71 4.15
CA ASP A 158 11.46 -1.12 4.04
C ASP A 158 11.57 -2.61 3.72
N LEU A 159 10.69 -3.44 4.28
CA LEU A 159 10.63 -4.86 3.93
C LEU A 159 10.24 -5.10 2.47
N VAL A 160 9.29 -4.34 1.92
CA VAL A 160 8.94 -4.47 0.49
C VAL A 160 10.12 -4.07 -0.40
N LYS A 161 10.80 -2.95 -0.09
CA LYS A 161 12.03 -2.53 -0.79
C LYS A 161 13.16 -3.55 -0.64
N TYR A 162 13.31 -4.14 0.54
CA TYR A 162 14.31 -5.16 0.83
C TYR A 162 14.06 -6.44 0.03
N LEU A 163 12.82 -6.93 0.03
CA LEU A 163 12.42 -8.08 -0.79
C LEU A 163 12.67 -7.81 -2.27
N ASP A 164 12.38 -6.61 -2.75
CA ASP A 164 12.60 -6.26 -4.15
C ASP A 164 14.07 -6.27 -4.58
N SER A 165 14.95 -5.75 -3.71
CA SER A 165 16.38 -5.58 -3.99
C SER A 165 17.26 -6.80 -3.66
N ASN A 166 16.81 -7.70 -2.78
CA ASN A 166 17.63 -8.81 -2.27
C ASN A 166 17.14 -10.20 -2.71
N PHE A 167 15.98 -10.29 -3.36
CA PHE A 167 15.43 -11.56 -3.84
C PHE A 167 15.10 -11.48 -5.33
N GLU A 168 15.18 -12.64 -5.98
CA GLU A 168 14.75 -12.83 -7.37
C GLU A 168 13.24 -12.57 -7.56
N GLY A 169 12.82 -12.49 -8.82
CA GLY A 169 11.44 -12.27 -9.22
C GLY A 169 11.25 -10.95 -9.97
N PRO A 170 10.03 -10.65 -10.44
CA PRO A 170 9.72 -9.39 -11.11
C PRO A 170 10.09 -8.18 -10.22
N SER A 171 10.63 -7.13 -10.86
CA SER A 171 10.91 -5.85 -10.19
C SER A 171 9.60 -5.18 -9.76
N LEU A 172 9.59 -4.59 -8.57
CA LEU A 172 8.46 -3.81 -8.06
C LEU A 172 8.64 -2.30 -8.27
N LEU A 173 9.77 -1.85 -8.80
CA LEU A 173 10.02 -0.45 -9.13
C LEU A 173 10.44 -0.34 -10.60
N PRO A 174 9.81 0.55 -11.40
CA PRO A 174 10.22 0.79 -12.78
C PRO A 174 11.55 1.56 -12.82
N ASP A 175 12.29 1.44 -13.92
CA ASP A 175 13.58 2.13 -14.10
C ASP A 175 13.47 3.62 -14.40
N ASP A 176 12.32 4.06 -14.91
CA ASP A 176 12.05 5.44 -15.28
C ASP A 176 12.25 6.42 -14.10
N PRO A 177 13.13 7.43 -14.22
CA PRO A 177 13.42 8.36 -13.12
C PRO A 177 12.21 9.16 -12.62
N ALA A 178 11.29 9.55 -13.49
CA ALA A 178 10.11 10.32 -13.10
C ALA A 178 9.12 9.45 -12.30
N LYS A 179 8.98 8.17 -12.68
CA LYS A 179 8.21 7.18 -11.91
C LYS A 179 8.86 6.88 -10.56
N LYS A 180 10.21 6.80 -10.48
CA LYS A 180 10.93 6.61 -9.21
C LYS A 180 10.70 7.78 -8.26
N GLN A 181 10.84 9.02 -8.74
CA GLN A 181 10.57 10.22 -7.93
C GLN A 181 9.12 10.23 -7.43
N PHE A 182 8.16 9.95 -8.31
CA PHE A 182 6.75 9.93 -7.90
C PHE A 182 6.44 8.79 -6.92
N ALA A 183 7.13 7.66 -7.03
CA ALA A 183 7.03 6.58 -6.07
C ALA A 183 7.47 7.04 -4.67
N GLU A 184 8.58 7.77 -4.55
CA GLU A 184 9.05 8.33 -3.28
C GLU A 184 8.02 9.30 -2.68
N GLU A 185 7.50 10.23 -3.49
CA GLU A 185 6.46 11.18 -3.07
C GLU A 185 5.20 10.48 -2.53
N LEU A 186 4.76 9.40 -3.20
CA LEU A 186 3.60 8.64 -2.77
C LEU A 186 3.88 7.79 -1.53
N LEU A 187 5.05 7.17 -1.42
CA LEU A 187 5.40 6.38 -0.23
C LEU A 187 5.46 7.27 1.02
N ASP A 188 6.01 8.48 0.90
CA ASP A 188 6.04 9.48 1.98
C ASP A 188 4.64 9.96 2.36
N TYR A 189 3.69 9.96 1.42
CA TYR A 189 2.31 10.37 1.67
C TYR A 189 1.46 9.28 2.37
N THR A 190 1.90 8.03 2.41
CA THR A 190 1.08 6.90 2.91
C THR A 190 0.55 7.12 4.35
N ASP A 191 1.36 7.66 5.25
CA ASP A 191 0.97 7.89 6.64
C ASP A 191 -0.06 9.01 6.79
N ALA A 192 0.08 10.10 6.01
CA ALA A 192 -0.88 11.18 5.99
C ALA A 192 -2.23 10.71 5.43
N PHE A 193 -2.21 9.95 4.33
CA PHE A 193 -3.41 9.31 3.78
C PHE A 193 -4.10 8.42 4.83
N ASN A 194 -3.36 7.48 5.42
CA ASN A 194 -3.90 6.56 6.41
C ASN A 194 -4.51 7.30 7.62
N LYS A 195 -3.83 8.34 8.11
CA LYS A 195 -4.29 9.14 9.24
C LYS A 195 -5.61 9.85 8.94
N ALA A 196 -5.74 10.47 7.77
CA ALA A 196 -6.97 11.15 7.37
C ALA A 196 -8.17 10.19 7.41
N ILE A 197 -8.04 9.03 6.78
CA ILE A 197 -9.15 8.06 6.70
C ILE A 197 -9.47 7.45 8.08
N TYR A 198 -8.46 7.02 8.83
CA TYR A 198 -8.69 6.45 10.17
C TYR A 198 -9.35 7.45 11.11
N SER A 199 -8.98 8.73 11.03
CA SER A 199 -9.58 9.78 11.86
C SER A 199 -11.08 9.94 11.58
N SER A 200 -11.50 9.84 10.31
CA SER A 200 -12.92 9.83 9.96
C SER A 200 -13.64 8.57 10.45
N ILE A 201 -13.01 7.39 10.35
CA ILE A 201 -13.61 6.12 10.81
C ILE A 201 -13.91 6.14 12.31
N VAL A 202 -13.02 6.71 13.14
CA VAL A 202 -13.21 6.78 14.60
C VAL A 202 -14.10 7.94 15.04
N SER A 203 -14.25 8.98 14.21
CA SER A 203 -15.15 10.10 14.49
C SER A 203 -16.60 9.61 14.55
N LYS A 204 -17.46 10.32 15.27
CA LYS A 204 -18.92 10.11 15.21
C LYS A 204 -19.60 10.92 14.10
N GLU A 205 -18.90 11.91 13.57
CA GLU A 205 -19.37 12.79 12.50
C GLU A 205 -19.33 12.09 11.14
N ASP A 206 -19.89 12.72 10.11
CA ASP A 206 -19.79 12.25 8.73
C ASP A 206 -18.35 12.28 8.21
N VAL A 207 -18.16 11.85 6.97
CA VAL A 207 -16.84 11.84 6.32
C VAL A 207 -16.30 13.27 6.21
N SER A 208 -15.08 13.50 6.74
CA SER A 208 -14.47 14.82 6.79
C SER A 208 -13.98 15.31 5.42
N GLU A 209 -13.88 16.62 5.24
CA GLU A 209 -13.27 17.22 4.05
C GLU A 209 -11.82 16.74 3.85
N GLU A 210 -11.07 16.53 4.93
CA GLU A 210 -9.71 15.97 4.88
C GLU A 210 -9.69 14.54 4.29
N THR A 211 -10.70 13.72 4.63
CA THR A 211 -10.84 12.37 4.08
C THR A 211 -11.18 12.41 2.60
N VAL A 212 -12.07 13.30 2.20
CA VAL A 212 -12.43 13.52 0.79
C VAL A 212 -11.20 13.98 0.00
N ALA A 213 -10.48 14.99 0.49
CA ALA A 213 -9.28 15.50 -0.15
C ALA A 213 -8.16 14.44 -0.25
N ALA A 214 -8.02 13.58 0.76
CA ALA A 214 -7.06 12.49 0.73
C ALA A 214 -7.41 11.45 -0.34
N LEU A 215 -8.69 11.10 -0.51
CA LEU A 215 -9.16 10.21 -1.56
C LEU A 215 -9.02 10.85 -2.96
N ASP A 216 -9.30 12.14 -3.08
CA ASP A 216 -9.18 12.88 -4.35
C ASP A 216 -7.72 12.98 -4.79
N LYS A 217 -6.78 13.13 -3.84
CA LYS A 217 -5.35 13.06 -4.14
C LYS A 217 -4.91 11.68 -4.64
N ILE A 218 -5.51 10.59 -4.13
CA ILE A 218 -5.25 9.24 -4.64
C ILE A 218 -5.83 9.07 -6.04
N GLU A 219 -7.04 9.59 -6.30
CA GLU A 219 -7.64 9.61 -7.62
C GLU A 219 -6.77 10.34 -8.65
N GLU A 220 -6.27 11.53 -8.31
CA GLU A 220 -5.34 12.29 -9.17
C GLU A 220 -4.03 11.52 -9.41
N ALA A 221 -3.46 10.92 -8.36
CA ALA A 221 -2.22 10.17 -8.46
C ALA A 221 -2.33 8.95 -9.39
N LEU A 222 -3.46 8.23 -9.34
CA LEU A 222 -3.74 7.11 -10.24
C LEU A 222 -3.93 7.56 -11.70
N GLY A 223 -4.31 8.81 -11.93
CA GLY A 223 -4.44 9.41 -13.27
C GLY A 223 -3.13 9.93 -13.88
N LYS A 224 -2.01 9.94 -13.13
CA LYS A 224 -0.77 10.60 -13.57
C LYS A 224 -0.10 9.92 -14.77
N PHE A 225 -0.10 8.59 -14.82
CA PHE A 225 0.51 7.81 -15.89
C PHE A 225 -0.55 7.04 -16.67
N ASN A 226 -0.51 7.12 -18.00
CA ASN A 226 -1.54 6.54 -18.87
C ASN A 226 -1.17 5.16 -19.44
N ASP A 227 -0.03 4.61 -19.06
CA ASP A 227 0.48 3.32 -19.53
C ASP A 227 0.05 2.13 -18.65
N GLY A 228 -0.95 2.33 -17.79
CA GLY A 228 -1.69 1.27 -17.11
C GLY A 228 -2.54 1.80 -15.94
N PRO A 229 -3.22 0.92 -15.19
CA PRO A 229 -4.20 1.31 -14.17
C PRO A 229 -3.63 1.52 -12.76
N PHE A 230 -2.31 1.44 -12.61
CA PHE A 230 -1.59 1.48 -11.33
C PHE A 230 -0.91 2.84 -11.12
N PHE A 231 -0.47 3.13 -9.89
CA PHE A 231 0.11 4.43 -9.53
C PHE A 231 1.29 4.85 -10.41
N LEU A 232 2.07 3.88 -10.90
CA LEU A 232 3.21 4.08 -11.80
C LEU A 232 2.94 3.51 -13.20
N GLY A 233 1.67 3.40 -13.60
CA GLY A 233 1.20 2.73 -14.81
C GLY A 233 1.16 1.21 -14.67
N GLN A 234 2.30 0.58 -14.40
CA GLN A 234 2.43 -0.86 -14.12
C GLN A 234 2.39 -1.14 -12.62
N PHE A 235 2.03 -2.36 -12.23
CA PHE A 235 1.96 -2.76 -10.82
C PHE A 235 3.34 -2.65 -10.16
N SER A 236 3.38 -2.06 -8.97
CA SER A 236 4.61 -1.63 -8.32
C SER A 236 4.51 -1.72 -6.79
N LEU A 237 5.60 -1.42 -6.09
CA LEU A 237 5.54 -1.35 -4.62
C LEU A 237 4.62 -0.25 -4.09
N VAL A 238 4.32 0.79 -4.89
CA VAL A 238 3.38 1.84 -4.48
C VAL A 238 1.98 1.24 -4.35
N ASP A 239 1.57 0.44 -5.33
CA ASP A 239 0.29 -0.27 -5.30
C ASP A 239 0.22 -1.22 -4.09
N ILE A 240 1.30 -1.95 -3.83
CA ILE A 240 1.44 -2.81 -2.64
C ILE A 240 1.34 -2.01 -1.34
N ALA A 241 1.89 -0.79 -1.29
CA ALA A 241 1.84 0.07 -0.12
C ALA A 241 0.42 0.55 0.20
N TYR A 242 -0.39 0.83 -0.82
CA TYR A 242 -1.74 1.38 -0.66
C TYR A 242 -2.85 0.33 -0.60
N VAL A 243 -2.75 -0.76 -1.38
CA VAL A 243 -3.88 -1.69 -1.54
C VAL A 243 -4.41 -2.30 -0.23
N PRO A 244 -3.59 -2.69 0.76
CA PRO A 244 -4.11 -3.23 2.03
C PRO A 244 -4.96 -2.22 2.81
N PHE A 245 -4.64 -0.93 2.66
CA PHE A 245 -5.34 0.15 3.33
C PHE A 245 -6.60 0.53 2.57
N ILE A 246 -6.53 0.68 1.25
CA ILE A 246 -7.70 0.94 0.40
C ILE A 246 -8.75 -0.17 0.55
N GLU A 247 -8.33 -1.45 0.56
CA GLU A 247 -9.20 -2.61 0.82
C GLU A 247 -10.00 -2.42 2.12
N ARG A 248 -9.30 -2.11 3.21
CA ARG A 248 -9.90 -1.92 4.54
C ARG A 248 -10.77 -0.67 4.60
N PHE A 249 -10.32 0.44 4.04
CA PHE A 249 -11.04 1.70 4.05
C PHE A 249 -12.34 1.62 3.25
N GLN A 250 -12.35 0.91 2.13
CA GLN A 250 -13.59 0.63 1.39
C GLN A 250 -14.60 -0.10 2.28
N ILE A 251 -14.17 -1.16 2.95
CA ILE A 251 -15.02 -1.95 3.86
C ILE A 251 -15.51 -1.09 5.05
N PHE A 252 -14.63 -0.32 5.66
CA PHE A 252 -14.92 0.41 6.89
C PHE A 252 -15.79 1.64 6.64
N LEU A 253 -15.46 2.47 5.65
CA LEU A 253 -16.26 3.64 5.31
C LEU A 253 -17.64 3.25 4.80
N SER A 254 -17.75 2.18 4.00
CA SER A 254 -19.06 1.66 3.60
C SER A 254 -19.84 1.12 4.83
N GLY A 255 -19.23 0.24 5.62
CA GLY A 255 -19.91 -0.47 6.72
C GLY A 255 -20.10 0.33 8.03
N ILE A 256 -19.51 1.53 8.14
CA ILE A 256 -19.60 2.40 9.33
C ILE A 256 -20.20 3.77 8.97
N LYS A 257 -19.85 4.34 7.82
CA LYS A 257 -20.25 5.69 7.39
C LYS A 257 -21.22 5.71 6.22
N ASN A 258 -21.58 4.55 5.65
CA ASN A 258 -22.35 4.45 4.43
C ASN A 258 -21.74 5.30 3.28
N TYR A 259 -20.41 5.35 3.22
CA TYR A 259 -19.68 6.16 2.25
C TYR A 259 -18.95 5.27 1.25
N ASP A 260 -19.20 5.51 -0.04
CA ASP A 260 -18.55 4.83 -1.15
C ASP A 260 -17.36 5.65 -1.64
N ILE A 261 -16.15 5.12 -1.43
CA ILE A 261 -14.90 5.80 -1.83
C ILE A 261 -14.75 5.89 -3.35
N THR A 262 -15.45 5.07 -4.14
CA THR A 262 -15.33 5.02 -5.60
C THR A 262 -16.24 6.04 -6.31
N LYS A 263 -17.25 6.56 -5.62
CA LYS A 263 -18.19 7.52 -6.20
C LYS A 263 -17.46 8.82 -6.59
N GLY A 264 -17.45 9.11 -7.90
CA GLY A 264 -16.73 10.26 -8.46
C GLY A 264 -15.22 10.06 -8.63
N ARG A 265 -14.71 8.84 -8.41
CA ARG A 265 -13.27 8.49 -8.48
C ARG A 265 -13.04 7.29 -9.41
N PRO A 266 -13.16 7.49 -10.75
CA PRO A 266 -13.09 6.39 -11.71
C PRO A 266 -11.71 5.72 -11.76
N ASN A 267 -10.60 6.43 -11.53
CA ASN A 267 -9.29 5.80 -11.51
C ASN A 267 -9.11 4.92 -10.27
N LEU A 268 -9.61 5.35 -9.10
CA LEU A 268 -9.64 4.53 -7.89
C LEU A 268 -10.52 3.29 -8.06
N GLN A 269 -11.69 3.44 -8.69
CA GLN A 269 -12.54 2.29 -9.03
C GLN A 269 -11.79 1.29 -9.91
N LYS A 270 -11.18 1.76 -11.00
CA LYS A 270 -10.41 0.94 -11.93
C LYS A 270 -9.21 0.27 -11.23
N PHE A 271 -8.49 0.99 -10.37
CA PHE A 271 -7.40 0.44 -9.57
C PHE A 271 -7.88 -0.74 -8.71
N ILE A 272 -9.00 -0.59 -8.01
CA ILE A 272 -9.58 -1.66 -7.18
C ILE A 272 -9.97 -2.86 -8.05
N GLU A 273 -10.57 -2.64 -9.21
CA GLU A 273 -10.94 -3.73 -10.14
C GLU A 273 -9.70 -4.49 -10.65
N GLU A 274 -8.65 -3.78 -11.06
CA GLU A 274 -7.45 -4.39 -11.64
C GLU A 274 -6.57 -5.07 -10.59
N VAL A 275 -6.42 -4.50 -9.39
CA VAL A 275 -5.63 -5.15 -8.33
C VAL A 275 -6.30 -6.44 -7.85
N ASN A 276 -7.64 -6.54 -7.86
CA ASN A 276 -8.36 -7.78 -7.54
C ASN A 276 -8.20 -8.89 -8.59
N LYS A 277 -7.51 -8.64 -9.71
CA LYS A 277 -7.11 -9.67 -10.68
C LYS A 277 -5.71 -10.22 -10.41
N ILE A 278 -4.98 -9.67 -9.44
CA ILE A 278 -3.62 -10.09 -9.09
C ILE A 278 -3.69 -11.17 -8.02
N ASP A 279 -3.41 -12.41 -8.39
CA ASP A 279 -3.44 -13.57 -7.48
C ASP A 279 -2.55 -13.39 -6.25
N ALA A 280 -1.38 -12.79 -6.43
CA ALA A 280 -0.45 -12.49 -5.34
C ALA A 280 -1.07 -11.62 -4.24
N TYR A 281 -2.00 -10.72 -4.61
CA TYR A 281 -2.77 -9.92 -3.67
C TYR A 281 -4.00 -10.65 -3.15
N THR A 282 -4.82 -11.24 -4.02
CA THR A 282 -6.10 -11.85 -3.62
C THR A 282 -5.92 -13.00 -2.63
N GLN A 283 -4.81 -13.74 -2.72
CA GLN A 283 -4.45 -14.80 -1.76
C GLN A 283 -4.15 -14.28 -0.34
N THR A 284 -3.90 -12.98 -0.17
CA THR A 284 -3.61 -12.36 1.14
C THR A 284 -4.86 -11.77 1.82
N LYS A 285 -5.96 -11.64 1.07
CA LYS A 285 -7.19 -11.01 1.56
C LYS A 285 -7.79 -11.81 2.69
N GLN A 286 -8.42 -11.09 3.61
CA GLN A 286 -9.20 -11.68 4.70
C GLN A 286 -10.69 -11.55 4.41
N ASP A 287 -11.49 -12.29 5.16
CA ASP A 287 -12.94 -12.13 5.09
C ASP A 287 -13.36 -10.69 5.45
N PRO A 288 -14.13 -9.99 4.60
CA PRO A 288 -14.52 -8.60 4.86
C PRO A 288 -15.34 -8.42 6.13
N GLN A 289 -16.21 -9.39 6.49
CA GLN A 289 -17.03 -9.30 7.69
C GLN A 289 -16.17 -9.43 8.94
N PHE A 290 -15.19 -10.36 8.92
CA PHE A 290 -14.18 -10.50 9.95
C PHE A 290 -13.37 -9.20 10.13
N LEU A 291 -12.88 -8.59 9.05
CA LEU A 291 -12.13 -7.33 9.12
C LEU A 291 -12.97 -6.19 9.72
N LEU A 292 -14.23 -6.08 9.32
CA LEU A 292 -15.16 -5.08 9.83
C LEU A 292 -15.46 -5.30 11.33
N ALA A 293 -15.79 -6.54 11.72
CA ALA A 293 -16.09 -6.88 13.11
C ALA A 293 -14.88 -6.68 14.02
N HIS A 294 -13.70 -7.15 13.60
CA HIS A 294 -12.44 -6.97 14.32
C HIS A 294 -12.13 -5.48 14.51
N THR A 295 -12.30 -4.67 13.46
CA THR A 295 -12.01 -3.23 13.51
C THR A 295 -13.01 -2.48 14.39
N LYS A 296 -14.32 -2.78 14.31
CA LYS A 296 -15.33 -2.22 15.20
C LYS A 296 -15.00 -2.51 16.67
N LYS A 297 -14.59 -3.74 16.99
CA LYS A 297 -14.14 -4.14 18.34
C LYS A 297 -12.90 -3.33 18.77
N ARG A 298 -11.87 -3.26 17.92
CA ARG A 298 -10.60 -2.59 18.21
C ARG A 298 -10.74 -1.08 18.40
N LEU A 299 -11.55 -0.43 17.55
CA LEU A 299 -11.75 1.02 17.58
C LEU A 299 -12.86 1.46 18.55
N GLY A 300 -13.52 0.53 19.24
CA GLY A 300 -14.61 0.84 20.17
C GLY A 300 -15.86 1.40 19.49
N VAL A 301 -16.02 1.20 18.18
CA VAL A 301 -17.17 1.66 17.40
C VAL A 301 -18.34 0.70 17.68
N ARG A 302 -19.14 1.01 18.71
CA ARG A 302 -20.41 0.35 19.00
C ARG A 302 -21.54 1.19 18.45
N TYR A 303 -22.28 0.69 17.47
CA TYR A 303 -23.62 1.19 17.19
C TYR A 303 -24.62 0.23 17.83
N LEU A 304 -25.57 0.79 18.57
CA LEU A 304 -26.76 0.06 19.01
C LEU A 304 -27.41 -0.56 17.76
N PRO A 305 -27.92 -1.80 17.84
CA PRO A 305 -28.73 -2.32 16.75
C PRO A 305 -29.85 -1.29 16.50
N ILE A 306 -29.99 -0.87 15.25
CA ILE A 306 -31.19 -0.18 14.81
C ILE A 306 -32.30 -1.20 14.99
N PHE A 307 -32.94 -1.21 16.16
CA PHE A 307 -34.26 -1.80 16.27
C PHE A 307 -35.10 -1.00 15.27
N CYS A 308 -35.56 -1.68 14.22
CA CYS A 308 -36.68 -1.20 13.43
C CYS A 308 -37.86 -1.00 14.40
N THR A 309 -38.01 0.20 14.95
CA THR A 309 -39.30 0.64 15.49
C THR A 309 -40.18 0.92 14.28
N GLY A 310 -40.79 -0.15 13.78
CA GLY A 310 -41.90 -0.06 12.86
C GLY A 310 -43.04 0.73 13.48
N LEU A 311 -43.65 1.57 12.65
CA LEU A 311 -45.00 2.12 12.74
C LEU A 311 -45.63 2.27 14.13
N LEU A 312 -45.61 3.49 14.65
CA LEU A 312 -46.78 4.02 15.36
C LEU A 312 -47.36 5.16 14.54
N HIS A 313 -48.60 4.96 14.09
CA HIS A 313 -49.43 5.90 13.36
C HIS A 313 -49.61 7.23 14.12
N PRO A 314 -49.89 8.35 13.41
CA PRO A 314 -50.15 9.67 14.00
C PRO A 314 -51.53 9.74 14.69
N PRO A 315 -51.79 10.76 15.55
CA PRO A 315 -52.84 10.72 16.55
C PRO A 315 -54.21 11.10 15.99
N PHE A 316 -55.22 10.28 16.25
CA PHE A 316 -56.62 10.72 16.22
C PHE A 316 -56.95 11.43 17.53
N PHE A 317 -57.04 12.76 17.47
CA PHE A 317 -57.78 13.55 18.44
C PHE A 317 -59.28 13.35 18.19
N TYR A 318 -60.00 12.79 19.17
CA TYR A 318 -61.45 12.95 19.27
C TYR A 318 -61.74 13.71 20.57
N SER A 319 -62.39 14.86 20.44
CA SER A 319 -62.99 15.61 21.54
C SER A 319 -64.48 15.70 21.27
N PHE A 320 -65.28 15.20 22.20
CA PHE A 320 -66.68 15.54 22.54
C PHE A 320 -67.17 14.43 23.50
N ASP A 321 -68.01 14.59 24.50
CA ASP A 321 -68.44 15.64 25.45
C ASP A 321 -69.25 14.83 26.50
N ARG A 322 -69.30 15.34 27.74
CA ARG A 322 -70.33 15.19 28.77
C ARG A 322 -71.05 13.85 29.08
N HIS A 323 -71.13 13.63 30.41
CA HIS A 323 -72.18 12.91 31.16
C HIS A 323 -72.27 11.38 31.04
N SER A 324 -71.75 10.66 32.05
CA SER A 324 -72.58 10.01 33.07
C SER A 324 -71.77 9.13 34.01
N LYS A 325 -72.15 9.23 35.30
CA LYS A 325 -71.82 8.33 36.41
C LYS A 325 -72.17 6.88 36.04
N PHE A 326 -71.40 5.89 36.51
CA PHE A 326 -71.94 4.72 37.21
C PHE A 326 -70.82 3.93 37.94
N GLN A 327 -71.22 3.34 39.06
CA GLN A 327 -70.45 2.76 40.17
C GLN A 327 -69.78 1.39 39.89
N ILE A 328 -68.64 1.21 40.57
CA ILE A 328 -68.25 0.13 41.50
C ILE A 328 -68.88 -1.27 41.32
N ALA A 329 -68.02 -2.26 41.10
CA ALA A 329 -67.90 -3.48 41.92
C ALA A 329 -66.43 -3.92 41.97
#